data_AF-A0A978VFA3-F1
#
_entry.id   AF-A0A978VFA3-F1
#
_cell.length_a   1.000
_cell.length_b   1.000
_cell.length_c   1.000
_cell.angle_alpha   90.00
_cell.angle_beta   90.00
_cell.angle_gamma   90.00
#
_symmetry.space_group_name_H-M   'P 1'
#
loop_
_entity.id
_entity.type
_entity.pdbx_description
1 polymer ?
#
loop_
_entity_poly.entity_id
_entity_poly.type
_entity_poly.pdbx_seq_one_letter_code
_entity_poly.pdbx_strand_id
1 'polypeptide(L)'
;MASMTNLDNFKKELRKYPFVVLVGNIVTEEALPSYHSSINGTEIFHDKAGVDDTPWSIWARGWSAEENRHGDLLNKYLYLSGRVDMKQVETTIQYLIAAGMVKRETAIIHGNTASLAKQHGDANLAQICGIIAANEKRHESAYTKMAGKFFELDPNGMFIALAYMMREENRDAFSFNV
;
A
#
# COMPACT_ATOMS: atom_id res chain seq x y z
N MET A 1 15.93 -15.39 -26.79
CA MET A 1 16.63 -14.09 -26.56
C MET A 1 15.75 -12.84 -26.76
N ALA A 2 14.45 -12.95 -27.11
CA ALA A 2 13.59 -11.78 -27.36
C ALA A 2 12.81 -11.23 -26.13
N SER A 3 12.87 -11.86 -24.95
CA SER A 3 12.07 -11.45 -23.78
C SER A 3 12.77 -10.45 -22.84
N MET A 4 14.11 -10.46 -22.75
CA MET A 4 14.85 -9.56 -21.84
C MET A 4 14.89 -8.10 -22.33
N THR A 5 14.88 -7.88 -23.65
CA THR A 5 14.90 -6.55 -24.28
C THR A 5 13.62 -5.74 -24.02
N ASN A 6 12.49 -6.42 -23.81
CA ASN A 6 11.19 -5.78 -23.60
C ASN A 6 11.05 -5.25 -22.16
N LEU A 7 11.56 -6.00 -21.18
CA LEU A 7 11.56 -5.57 -19.77
C LEU A 7 12.51 -4.39 -19.51
N ASP A 8 13.68 -4.38 -20.15
CA ASP A 8 14.64 -3.29 -19.98
C ASP A 8 14.19 -2.00 -20.68
N ASN A 9 13.50 -2.10 -21.82
CA ASN A 9 12.85 -0.96 -22.46
C ASN A 9 11.63 -0.48 -21.66
N PHE A 10 10.83 -1.38 -21.11
CA PHE A 10 9.72 -1.04 -20.21
C PHE A 10 10.22 -0.33 -18.94
N LYS A 11 11.32 -0.78 -18.34
CA LYS A 11 12.00 -0.12 -17.21
C LYS A 11 12.61 1.25 -17.59
N LYS A 12 12.98 1.47 -18.85
CA LYS A 12 13.45 2.78 -19.35
C LYS A 12 12.28 3.72 -19.64
N GLU A 13 11.16 3.21 -20.14
CA GLU A 13 9.92 3.97 -20.32
C GLU A 13 9.29 4.35 -18.98
N LEU A 14 9.21 3.44 -18.00
CA LEU A 14 8.76 3.75 -16.64
C LEU A 14 9.57 4.85 -15.96
N ARG A 15 10.88 4.95 -16.25
CA ARG A 15 11.73 6.07 -15.81
C ARG A 15 11.32 7.43 -16.42
N LYS A 16 10.49 7.46 -17.46
CA LYS A 16 9.91 8.69 -18.04
C LYS A 16 8.53 9.03 -17.44
N TYR A 17 7.92 8.12 -16.68
CA TYR A 17 6.55 8.27 -16.15
C TYR A 17 6.46 8.18 -14.62
N PRO A 18 7.24 8.97 -13.84
CA PRO A 18 7.11 8.99 -12.39
C PRO A 18 5.67 9.30 -11.94
N PHE A 19 4.90 10.04 -12.75
CA PHE A 19 3.51 10.39 -12.46
C PHE A 19 2.53 9.23 -12.60
N VAL A 20 2.74 8.26 -13.50
CA VAL A 20 1.83 7.09 -13.62
C VAL A 20 1.98 6.19 -12.41
N VAL A 21 3.22 5.92 -11.99
CA VAL A 21 3.50 5.14 -10.78
C VAL A 21 3.00 5.89 -9.54
N LEU A 22 3.22 7.20 -9.46
CA LEU A 22 2.74 8.03 -8.37
C LEU A 22 1.21 8.09 -8.29
N VAL A 23 0.50 8.17 -9.43
CA VAL A 23 -0.96 8.07 -9.49
C VAL A 23 -1.43 6.71 -8.99
N GLY A 24 -0.76 5.63 -9.39
CA GLY A 24 -1.04 4.28 -8.87
C GLY A 24 -0.94 4.24 -7.34
N ASN A 25 0.14 4.77 -6.78
CA ASN A 25 0.33 4.85 -5.32
C ASN A 25 -0.80 5.65 -4.64
N ILE A 26 -1.21 6.78 -5.21
CA ILE A 26 -2.28 7.60 -4.63
C ILE A 26 -3.62 6.89 -4.66
N VAL A 27 -3.95 6.26 -5.79
CA VAL A 27 -5.21 5.52 -5.92
C VAL A 27 -5.29 4.41 -4.87
N THR A 28 -4.17 3.73 -4.57
CA THR A 28 -4.13 2.71 -3.51
C THR A 28 -4.21 3.30 -2.11
N GLU A 29 -3.52 4.41 -1.84
CA GLU A 29 -3.49 5.08 -0.53
C GLU A 29 -4.86 5.67 -0.15
N GLU A 30 -5.57 6.24 -1.12
CA GLU A 30 -6.89 6.87 -0.94
C GLU A 30 -8.02 5.84 -0.73
N ALA A 31 -7.78 4.58 -1.06
CA ALA A 31 -8.72 3.49 -0.79
C ALA A 31 -8.60 2.93 0.64
N LEU A 32 -8.05 3.73 1.56
CA LEU A 32 -7.99 3.47 3.00
C LEU A 32 -9.30 2.96 3.63
N PRO A 33 -10.51 3.42 3.25
CA PRO A 33 -11.74 2.85 3.81
C PRO A 33 -11.86 1.33 3.61
N SER A 34 -11.39 0.80 2.48
CA SER A 34 -11.35 -0.64 2.22
C SER A 34 -10.37 -1.36 3.16
N TYR A 35 -9.19 -0.78 3.40
CA TYR A 35 -8.21 -1.35 4.32
C TYR A 35 -8.69 -1.34 5.77
N HIS A 36 -9.23 -0.21 6.24
CA HIS A 36 -9.78 -0.12 7.59
C HIS A 36 -10.93 -1.13 7.77
N SER A 37 -11.82 -1.24 6.78
CA SER A 37 -12.92 -2.21 6.82
C SER A 37 -12.41 -3.66 6.83
N SER A 38 -11.34 -3.97 6.09
CA SER A 38 -10.73 -5.30 6.08
C SER A 38 -10.12 -5.65 7.44
N ILE A 39 -9.39 -4.72 8.07
CA ILE A 39 -8.85 -4.88 9.43
C ILE A 39 -9.99 -5.06 10.43
N ASN A 40 -11.00 -4.20 10.36
CA ASN A 40 -12.16 -4.24 11.25
C ASN A 40 -13.01 -5.50 11.07
N GLY A 41 -12.98 -6.11 9.88
CA GLY A 41 -13.66 -7.38 9.59
C GLY A 41 -13.00 -8.60 10.23
N THR A 42 -11.76 -8.49 10.73
CA THR A 42 -11.10 -9.57 11.47
C THR A 42 -11.67 -9.70 12.88
N GLU A 43 -11.64 -10.90 13.46
CA GLU A 43 -12.12 -11.11 14.83
C GLU A 43 -11.28 -10.38 15.90
N ILE A 44 -9.99 -10.15 15.61
CA ILE A 44 -9.02 -9.63 16.59
C ILE A 44 -9.04 -8.10 16.65
N PHE A 45 -9.05 -7.43 15.48
CA PHE A 45 -8.99 -5.97 15.39
C PHE A 45 -10.38 -5.32 15.30
N HIS A 46 -11.44 -6.11 15.46
CA HIS A 46 -12.82 -5.66 15.40
C HIS A 46 -13.12 -4.58 16.45
N ASP A 47 -13.54 -3.42 15.97
CA ASP A 47 -14.03 -2.27 16.73
C ASP A 47 -15.53 -2.10 16.46
N LYS A 48 -16.35 -2.48 17.45
CA LYS A 48 -17.81 -2.52 17.30
C LYS A 48 -18.43 -1.14 17.36
N ALA A 49 -17.98 -0.33 18.32
CA ALA A 49 -18.52 1.01 18.53
C ALA A 49 -17.77 2.09 17.73
N GLY A 50 -16.64 1.74 17.10
CA GLY A 50 -15.70 2.70 16.51
C GLY A 50 -14.86 3.45 17.55
N VAL A 51 -15.01 3.07 18.82
CA VAL A 51 -14.37 3.69 19.99
C VAL A 51 -14.04 2.66 21.06
N ASP A 52 -14.01 1.36 20.73
CA ASP A 52 -13.71 0.33 21.71
C ASP A 52 -12.30 0.53 22.29
N ASP A 53 -12.12 0.24 23.58
CA ASP A 53 -10.88 0.48 24.33
C ASP A 53 -9.92 -0.73 24.34
N THR A 54 -10.11 -1.68 23.42
CA THR A 54 -9.15 -2.79 23.29
C THR A 54 -7.83 -2.28 22.68
N PRO A 55 -6.67 -2.86 23.05
CA PRO A 55 -5.41 -2.49 22.41
C PRO A 55 -5.42 -2.65 20.88
N TRP A 56 -6.18 -3.62 20.36
CA TRP A 56 -6.28 -3.91 18.93
C TRP A 56 -7.12 -2.87 18.19
N SER A 57 -8.27 -2.48 18.75
CA SER A 57 -9.11 -1.40 18.18
C SER A 57 -8.39 -0.05 18.23
N ILE A 58 -7.70 0.26 19.33
CA ILE A 58 -6.85 1.46 19.44
C ILE A 58 -5.75 1.46 18.38
N TRP A 59 -5.06 0.32 18.20
CA TRP A 59 -4.04 0.18 17.17
C TRP A 59 -4.62 0.36 15.76
N ALA A 60 -5.74 -0.28 15.44
CA ALA A 60 -6.37 -0.19 14.13
C ALA A 60 -6.77 1.25 13.78
N ARG A 61 -7.39 1.98 14.72
CA ARG A 61 -7.72 3.40 14.54
C ARG A 61 -6.47 4.26 14.40
N GLY A 62 -5.44 4.01 15.23
CA GLY A 62 -4.16 4.72 15.17
C GLY A 62 -3.44 4.52 13.84
N TRP A 63 -3.36 3.28 13.35
CA TRP A 63 -2.80 2.93 12.05
C TRP A 63 -3.53 3.66 10.91
N SER A 64 -4.86 3.60 10.88
CA SER A 64 -5.64 4.30 9.84
C SER A 64 -5.46 5.82 9.89
N ALA A 65 -5.35 6.41 11.09
CA ALA A 65 -5.05 7.83 11.22
C ALA A 65 -3.65 8.20 10.68
N GLU A 66 -2.67 7.30 10.80
CA GLU A 66 -1.35 7.52 10.19
C GLU A 66 -1.38 7.41 8.66
N GLU A 67 -2.06 6.39 8.12
CA GLU A 67 -2.15 6.11 6.68
C GLU A 67 -2.95 7.18 5.93
N ASN A 68 -3.99 7.75 6.54
CA ASN A 68 -4.78 8.82 5.92
C ASN A 68 -3.91 9.99 5.47
N ARG A 69 -2.84 10.30 6.22
CA ARG A 69 -1.92 11.40 5.89
C ARG A 69 -1.12 11.15 4.61
N HIS A 70 -0.98 9.89 4.18
CA HIS A 70 -0.20 9.53 3.00
C HIS A 70 -0.98 9.89 1.74
N GLY A 71 -2.23 9.43 1.64
CA GLY A 71 -3.18 9.83 0.60
C GLY A 71 -3.33 11.34 0.52
N ASP A 72 -3.62 11.99 1.66
CA ASP A 72 -3.77 13.44 1.78
C ASP A 72 -2.59 14.24 1.18
N LEU A 73 -1.37 13.85 1.53
CA LEU A 73 -0.16 14.55 1.14
C LEU A 73 0.14 14.35 -0.34
N LEU A 74 0.02 13.11 -0.82
CA LEU A 74 0.28 12.76 -2.21
C LEU A 74 -0.78 13.34 -3.15
N ASN A 75 -2.06 13.34 -2.76
CA ASN A 75 -3.17 13.93 -3.50
C ASN A 75 -2.96 15.43 -3.68
N LYS A 76 -2.72 16.17 -2.59
CA LYS A 76 -2.44 17.61 -2.64
C LYS A 76 -1.20 17.92 -3.48
N TYR A 77 -0.15 17.11 -3.38
CA TYR A 77 1.02 17.24 -4.24
C TYR A 77 0.66 17.08 -5.74
N LEU A 78 -0.09 16.03 -6.11
CA LEU A 78 -0.51 15.84 -7.50
C LEU A 78 -1.42 16.96 -8.01
N TYR A 79 -2.40 17.37 -7.20
CA TYR A 79 -3.29 18.47 -7.53
C TYR A 79 -2.50 19.76 -7.82
N LEU A 80 -1.59 20.14 -6.92
CA LEU A 80 -0.77 21.35 -7.07
C LEU A 80 0.29 21.22 -8.16
N SER A 81 0.68 20.00 -8.54
CA SER A 81 1.64 19.80 -9.62
C SER A 81 1.10 20.26 -10.98
N GLY A 82 -0.22 20.20 -11.18
CA GLY A 82 -0.87 20.48 -12.48
C GLY A 82 -0.48 19.52 -13.60
N ARG A 83 0.15 18.37 -13.29
CA ARG A 83 0.72 17.43 -14.26
C ARG A 83 -0.18 16.23 -14.58
N VAL A 84 -1.31 16.11 -13.90
CA VAL A 84 -2.24 14.98 -14.03
C VAL A 84 -3.68 15.47 -14.12
N ASP A 85 -4.54 14.68 -14.76
CA ASP A 85 -5.98 14.93 -14.76
C ASP A 85 -6.60 14.40 -13.45
N MET A 86 -6.78 15.30 -12.49
CA MET A 86 -7.33 14.95 -11.17
C MET A 86 -8.76 14.39 -11.25
N LYS A 87 -9.57 14.80 -12.23
CA LYS A 87 -10.92 14.25 -12.39
C LYS A 87 -10.87 12.75 -12.66
N GLN A 88 -9.94 12.32 -13.50
CA GLN A 88 -9.76 10.90 -13.81
C GLN A 88 -9.23 10.13 -12.58
N VAL A 89 -8.28 10.71 -11.83
CA VAL A 89 -7.74 10.10 -10.60
C VAL A 89 -8.85 9.90 -9.56
N GLU A 90 -9.63 10.94 -9.28
CA GLU A 90 -10.75 10.91 -8.32
C GLU A 90 -11.84 9.91 -8.73
N THR A 91 -12.17 9.87 -10.03
CA THR A 91 -13.11 8.88 -10.57
C THR A 91 -12.59 7.46 -10.37
N THR A 92 -11.31 7.21 -10.61
CA THR A 92 -10.69 5.90 -10.37
C THR A 92 -10.71 5.51 -8.89
N ILE A 93 -10.40 6.44 -7.98
CA ILE A 93 -10.49 6.20 -6.53
C ILE A 93 -11.91 5.79 -6.14
N GLN A 94 -12.92 6.52 -6.64
CA GLN A 94 -14.32 6.22 -6.36
C GLN A 94 -14.70 4.80 -6.83
N TYR A 95 -14.31 4.41 -8.04
CA TYR A 95 -14.55 3.06 -8.54
C TYR A 95 -13.83 1.99 -7.72
N LEU A 96 -12.58 2.25 -7.32
CA LEU A 96 -11.80 1.29 -6.54
C LEU A 96 -12.40 1.06 -5.15
N ILE A 97 -12.77 2.12 -4.44
CA ILE A 97 -13.43 2.00 -3.13
C ILE A 97 -14.74 1.23 -3.25
N ALA A 98 -15.54 1.52 -4.29
CA ALA A 98 -16.80 0.84 -4.54
C ALA A 98 -16.63 -0.65 -4.89
N ALA A 99 -15.57 -1.00 -5.63
CA ALA A 99 -15.25 -2.38 -5.97
C ALA A 99 -14.63 -3.17 -4.80
N GLY A 100 -14.03 -2.46 -3.84
CA GLY A 100 -13.19 -3.04 -2.80
C GLY A 100 -11.78 -3.35 -3.29
N MET A 101 -10.84 -3.48 -2.35
CA MET A 101 -9.44 -3.78 -2.63
C MET A 101 -8.80 -4.59 -1.50
N VAL A 102 -7.88 -5.48 -1.87
CA VAL A 102 -6.97 -6.18 -0.96
C VAL A 102 -5.60 -5.47 -0.99
N LYS A 103 -5.03 -5.12 0.17
CA LYS A 103 -3.70 -4.44 0.26
C LYS A 103 -2.62 -5.37 -0.32
N ARG A 104 -1.76 -4.84 -1.19
CA ARG A 104 -0.53 -5.48 -1.65
C ARG A 104 0.66 -4.59 -1.30
N GLU A 105 1.83 -5.19 -1.08
CA GLU A 105 3.05 -4.56 -0.55
C GLU A 105 3.38 -3.18 -1.17
N THR A 106 3.23 -2.11 -0.39
CA THR A 106 3.39 -0.72 -0.85
C THR A 106 4.78 -0.15 -0.57
N ALA A 107 5.46 -0.58 0.50
CA ALA A 107 6.72 -0.01 0.98
C ALA A 107 7.86 0.04 -0.07
N ILE A 108 8.04 -1.06 -0.81
CA ILE A 108 9.05 -1.17 -1.88
C ILE A 108 8.73 -0.16 -3.01
N ILE A 109 7.45 0.01 -3.33
CA ILE A 109 7.00 0.90 -4.40
C ILE A 109 7.23 2.36 -4.00
N HIS A 110 6.90 2.77 -2.77
CA HIS A 110 7.17 4.14 -2.30
C HIS A 110 8.67 4.46 -2.24
N GLY A 111 9.51 3.52 -1.77
CA GLY A 111 10.96 3.69 -1.75
C GLY A 111 11.59 3.83 -3.15
N ASN A 112 11.09 3.05 -4.11
CA ASN A 112 11.50 3.14 -5.51
C ASN A 112 11.08 4.48 -6.13
N THR A 113 9.84 4.93 -5.87
CA THR A 113 9.34 6.23 -6.34
C THR A 113 10.15 7.38 -5.74
N ALA A 114 10.53 7.33 -4.46
CA ALA A 114 11.39 8.33 -3.83
C ALA A 114 12.76 8.45 -4.52
N SER A 115 13.37 7.29 -4.82
CA SER A 115 14.66 7.21 -5.50
C SER A 115 14.58 7.79 -6.92
N LEU A 116 13.49 7.49 -7.63
CA LEU A 116 13.23 8.02 -8.97
C LEU A 116 13.01 9.54 -8.92
N ALA A 117 12.17 10.05 -8.02
CA ALA A 117 11.92 11.48 -7.85
C ALA A 117 13.21 12.28 -7.65
N LYS A 118 14.13 11.75 -6.82
CA LYS A 118 15.46 12.34 -6.60
C LYS A 118 16.31 12.38 -7.87
N GLN A 119 16.29 11.32 -8.68
CA GLN A 119 17.02 11.28 -9.96
C GLN A 119 16.49 12.30 -10.97
N HIS A 120 15.20 12.65 -10.89
CA HIS A 120 14.58 13.69 -11.74
C HIS A 120 14.63 15.10 -11.13
N GLY A 121 15.33 15.29 -10.01
CA GLY A 121 15.51 16.60 -9.39
C GLY A 121 14.32 17.11 -8.57
N ASP A 122 13.30 16.29 -8.31
CA ASP A 122 12.15 16.67 -7.48
C ASP A 122 12.42 16.32 -6.01
N ALA A 123 13.13 17.22 -5.33
CA ALA A 123 13.53 17.04 -3.94
C ALA A 123 12.32 16.97 -2.98
N ASN A 124 11.24 17.71 -3.27
CA ASN A 124 10.04 17.72 -2.46
C ASN A 124 9.32 16.37 -2.55
N LEU A 125 9.12 15.84 -3.75
CA LEU A 125 8.52 14.53 -3.94
C LEU A 125 9.38 13.42 -3.32
N ALA A 126 10.70 13.50 -3.47
CA ALA A 126 11.62 12.54 -2.85
C ALA A 126 11.48 12.55 -1.31
N GLN A 127 11.36 13.73 -0.69
CA GLN A 127 11.12 13.86 0.75
C GLN A 127 9.77 13.28 1.16
N ILE A 128 8.69 13.61 0.44
CA ILE A 128 7.34 13.10 0.70
C ILE A 128 7.34 11.56 0.67
N CYS A 129 7.83 10.96 -0.42
CA CYS A 129 7.89 9.50 -0.54
C CYS A 129 8.80 8.86 0.51
N GLY A 130 9.88 9.54 0.93
CA GLY A 130 10.76 9.08 2.00
C GLY A 130 10.09 9.04 3.38
N ILE A 131 9.28 10.05 3.71
CA ILE A 131 8.50 10.08 4.97
C ILE A 131 7.46 8.95 4.98
N ILE A 132 6.75 8.77 3.87
CA ILE A 132 5.76 7.69 3.71
C ILE A 132 6.43 6.32 3.88
N ALA A 133 7.52 6.06 3.15
CA ALA A 133 8.26 4.81 3.27
C ALA A 133 8.77 4.54 4.70
N ALA A 134 9.15 5.59 5.45
CA ALA A 134 9.54 5.45 6.85
C ALA A 134 8.35 5.06 7.75
N ASN A 135 7.15 5.55 7.46
CA ASN A 135 5.92 5.13 8.16
C ASN A 135 5.60 3.66 7.85
N GLU A 136 5.60 3.27 6.57
CA GLU A 136 5.37 1.88 6.15
C GLU A 136 6.30 0.90 6.86
N LYS A 137 7.59 1.26 6.98
CA LYS A 137 8.58 0.42 7.69
C LYS A 137 8.26 0.27 9.18
N ARG A 138 7.69 1.29 9.83
CA ARG A 138 7.24 1.18 11.24
C ARG A 138 6.06 0.22 11.36
N HIS A 139 5.10 0.28 10.42
CA HIS A 139 3.96 -0.62 10.40
C HIS A 139 4.39 -2.07 10.14
N GLU A 140 5.24 -2.28 9.13
CA GLU A 140 5.86 -3.58 8.85
C GLU A 140 6.52 -4.15 10.12
N SER A 141 7.35 -3.35 10.80
CA SER A 141 7.99 -3.79 12.04
C SER A 141 6.99 -4.17 13.14
N ALA A 142 5.88 -3.45 13.26
CA ALA A 142 4.83 -3.80 14.21
C ALA A 142 4.17 -5.14 13.86
N TYR A 143 3.79 -5.36 12.60
CA TYR A 143 3.22 -6.63 12.14
C TYR A 143 4.20 -7.80 12.32
N THR A 144 5.49 -7.61 12.00
CA THR A 144 6.51 -8.64 12.21
C THR A 144 6.63 -9.02 13.68
N LYS A 145 6.58 -8.04 14.60
CA LYS A 145 6.62 -8.32 16.04
C LYS A 145 5.39 -9.09 16.52
N MET A 146 4.20 -8.73 16.02
CA MET A 146 2.96 -9.45 16.33
C MET A 146 3.04 -10.91 15.83
N ALA A 147 3.43 -11.10 14.56
CA ALA A 147 3.62 -12.43 13.97
C ALA A 147 4.66 -13.25 14.74
N GLY A 148 5.78 -12.64 15.16
CA GLY A 148 6.78 -13.29 16.00
C GLY A 148 6.20 -13.80 17.32
N LYS A 149 5.34 -13.01 17.98
CA LYS A 149 4.65 -13.47 19.19
C LYS A 149 3.64 -14.58 18.91
N PHE A 150 2.93 -14.56 17.79
CA PHE A 150 2.07 -15.68 17.42
C PHE A 150 2.87 -16.95 17.12
N PHE A 151 4.04 -16.86 16.48
CA PHE A 151 4.94 -18.00 16.29
C PHE A 151 5.47 -18.57 17.59
N GLU A 152 5.73 -17.74 18.61
CA GLU A 152 6.11 -18.20 19.95
C GLU A 152 4.97 -18.96 20.65
N LEU A 153 3.71 -18.52 20.47
CA LEU A 153 2.54 -19.06 21.17
C LEU A 153 1.91 -20.27 20.47
N ASP A 154 1.81 -20.24 19.13
CA ASP A 154 1.25 -21.31 18.30
C ASP A 154 2.03 -21.45 16.98
N PRO A 155 3.20 -22.12 17.01
CA PRO A 155 4.02 -22.32 15.82
C PRO A 155 3.27 -23.06 14.71
N ASN A 156 2.49 -24.09 15.05
CA ASN A 156 1.83 -24.95 14.07
C ASN A 156 0.71 -24.21 13.35
N GLY A 157 -0.14 -23.49 14.08
CA GLY A 157 -1.18 -22.64 13.49
C GLY A 157 -0.58 -21.56 12.59
N MET A 158 0.51 -20.92 13.02
CA MET A 158 1.21 -19.92 12.21
C MET A 158 1.84 -20.49 10.94
N PHE A 159 2.43 -21.68 10.98
CA PHE A 159 2.94 -22.34 9.76
C PHE A 159 1.82 -22.67 8.78
N ILE A 160 0.66 -23.14 9.26
CA ILE A 160 -0.50 -23.41 8.42
C ILE A 160 -1.03 -22.12 7.80
N ALA A 161 -1.17 -21.05 8.58
CA ALA A 161 -1.61 -19.75 8.12
C ALA A 161 -0.66 -19.16 7.06
N LEU A 162 0.66 -19.22 7.28
CA LEU A 162 1.65 -18.78 6.32
C LEU A 162 1.59 -19.60 5.01
N ALA A 163 1.49 -20.93 5.12
CA ALA A 163 1.38 -21.80 3.94
C ALA A 163 0.05 -21.62 3.19
N TYR A 164 -1.01 -21.16 3.86
CA TYR A 164 -2.27 -20.77 3.22
C TYR A 164 -2.08 -19.46 2.45
N MET A 165 -1.55 -18.41 3.08
CA MET A 165 -1.30 -17.11 2.43
C MET A 165 -0.41 -17.25 1.19
N MET A 166 0.71 -17.99 1.29
CA MET A 166 1.60 -18.23 0.16
C MET A 166 0.93 -18.97 -1.00
N ARG A 167 -0.07 -19.83 -0.73
CA ARG A 167 -0.81 -20.54 -1.77
C ARG A 167 -1.83 -19.65 -2.46
N GLU A 168 -2.52 -18.80 -1.71
CA GLU A 168 -3.47 -17.83 -2.27
C GLU A 168 -2.76 -16.76 -3.11
N GLU A 169 -1.62 -16.24 -2.65
CA GLU A 169 -0.80 -15.30 -3.42
C GLU A 169 -0.35 -15.89 -4.76
N ASN A 170 0.01 -17.18 -4.79
CA ASN A 170 0.36 -17.87 -6.03
C ASN A 170 -0.86 -18.07 -6.95
N ARG A 171 -2.07 -18.30 -6.43
CA ARG A 171 -3.29 -18.42 -7.26
C ARG A 171 -3.59 -17.11 -7.99
N ASP A 172 -3.42 -15.98 -7.32
CA ASP A 172 -3.64 -14.65 -7.90
C ASP A 172 -2.55 -14.21 -8.89
N ALA A 173 -1.36 -14.80 -8.81
CA ALA A 173 -0.28 -14.55 -9.77
C ALA A 173 -0.50 -15.26 -11.13
N PHE A 174 -1.29 -16.35 -11.15
CA PHE A 174 -1.58 -17.13 -12.36
C PHE A 174 -2.96 -16.86 -13.00
N SER A 175 -3.80 -16.03 -12.38
CA SER A 175 -5.15 -15.69 -12.88
C SER A 175 -5.18 -14.61 -13.97
N PHE A 176 -4.03 -14.03 -14.35
CA PHE A 176 -3.90 -13.07 -15.47
C PHE A 176 -3.58 -13.74 -16.83
N ASN A 177 -3.77 -15.05 -16.97
CA ASN A 177 -3.73 -15.75 -18.26
C ASN A 177 -5.12 -16.25 -18.66
N VAL A 178 -6.00 -15.33 -19.07
CA VAL A 178 -7.14 -15.59 -19.96
C VAL A 178 -7.24 -14.44 -20.95
#